data_AF-A0A8R1TMY3-F1
#
_entry.id   AF-A0A8R1TMY3-F1
#
_cell.length_a   1.000
_cell.length_b   1.000
_cell.length_c   1.000
_cell.angle_alpha   90.00
_cell.angle_beta   90.00
_cell.angle_gamma   90.00
#
_symmetry.space_group_name_H-M   'P 1'
#
loop_
_entity.id
_entity.type
_entity.pdbx_description
1 polymer ?
#
loop_
_entity_poly.entity_id
_entity_poly.type
_entity_poly.pdbx_seq_one_letter_code
_entity_poly.pdbx_strand_id
1 'polypeptide(L)'
;MTSVLDIRDEHHTTTKYLAFIFITVFLLYGIVSNLIMAITFRVQESIFNHAFILISLQLIISNFVLFLLDTAVILPEILRNKNISEVHQTTLVTHVFSFLKSFSIFSALHFTFLLTSNRFVIQILPKYNSFFESLRLHFLLSFVWLSVFAITTADFYYCTVRYNASNLRWKRICTKQSIESG
;
A
#
# COMPACT_ATOMS: atom_id res chain seq x y z
N MET A 1 -20.57 26.91 30.75
CA MET A 1 -20.86 27.19 29.33
C MET A 1 -19.72 26.59 28.54
N THR A 2 -19.83 25.32 28.13
CA THR A 2 -18.83 24.66 27.28
C THR A 2 -18.79 25.40 25.95
N SER A 3 -17.64 25.99 25.63
CA SER A 3 -17.49 26.75 24.39
C SER A 3 -17.56 25.80 23.19
N VAL A 4 -18.13 26.23 22.07
CA VAL A 4 -18.20 25.44 20.82
C VAL A 4 -16.81 24.93 20.39
N LEU A 5 -15.75 25.66 20.75
CA LEU A 5 -14.37 25.27 20.53
C LEU A 5 -13.97 24.01 21.32
N ASP A 6 -14.41 23.89 22.56
CA ASP A 6 -14.11 22.77 23.46
C ASP A 6 -14.72 21.46 22.91
N ILE A 7 -15.99 21.52 22.50
CA ILE A 7 -16.71 20.39 21.87
C ILE A 7 -16.03 19.95 20.57
N ARG A 8 -15.55 20.91 19.76
CA ARG A 8 -14.86 20.60 18.49
C ARG A 8 -13.51 19.93 18.73
N ASP A 9 -12.76 20.35 19.76
CA ASP A 9 -11.46 19.78 20.08
C ASP A 9 -11.59 18.38 20.70
N GLU A 10 -12.59 18.17 21.55
CA GLU A 10 -12.93 16.85 22.10
C GLU A 10 -13.34 15.86 20.99
N HIS A 11 -14.19 16.30 20.06
CA HIS A 11 -14.59 15.47 18.92
C HIS A 11 -13.41 15.14 18.00
N HIS A 12 -12.52 16.12 17.76
CA HIS A 12 -11.30 15.93 16.97
C HIS A 12 -10.37 14.90 17.62
N THR A 13 -10.16 15.03 18.94
CA THR A 13 -9.34 14.12 19.74
C THR A 13 -9.91 12.71 19.76
N THR A 14 -11.22 12.57 19.97
CA THR A 14 -11.92 11.28 19.94
C THR A 14 -11.79 10.61 18.58
N THR A 15 -11.97 11.38 17.49
CA THR A 15 -11.85 10.86 16.12
C THR A 15 -10.42 10.37 15.82
N LYS A 16 -9.40 11.11 16.24
CA LYS A 16 -7.99 10.70 16.11
C LYS A 16 -7.69 9.42 16.86
N TYR A 17 -8.14 9.30 18.10
CA TYR A 17 -7.92 8.12 18.92
C TYR A 17 -8.61 6.88 18.32
N LEU A 18 -9.85 7.05 17.85
CA LEU A 18 -10.59 6.00 17.16
C LEU A 18 -9.85 5.55 15.88
N ALA A 19 -9.39 6.49 15.06
CA ALA A 19 -8.62 6.21 13.86
C ALA A 19 -7.31 5.47 14.18
N PHE A 20 -6.61 5.88 15.24
CA PHE A 20 -5.39 5.21 15.72
C PHE A 20 -5.65 3.75 16.10
N ILE A 21 -6.71 3.49 16.87
CA ILE A 21 -7.10 2.11 17.25
C ILE A 21 -7.40 1.29 16.00
N PHE A 22 -8.25 1.79 15.10
CA PHE A 22 -8.63 1.07 13.89
C PHE A 22 -7.41 0.74 13.03
N ILE A 23 -6.56 1.73 12.73
CA ILE A 23 -5.36 1.53 11.92
C ILE A 23 -4.43 0.50 12.57
N THR A 24 -4.22 0.59 13.88
CA THR A 24 -3.38 -0.36 14.62
C THR A 24 -3.92 -1.78 14.54
N VAL A 25 -5.23 -1.98 14.75
CA VAL A 25 -5.88 -3.30 14.65
C VAL A 25 -5.78 -3.87 13.23
N PHE A 26 -6.03 -3.05 12.20
CA PHE A 26 -5.89 -3.47 10.81
C PHE A 26 -4.44 -3.83 10.45
N LEU A 27 -3.45 -3.08 10.95
CA LEU A 27 -2.04 -3.37 10.74
C LEU A 27 -1.65 -4.69 11.40
N LEU A 28 -2.05 -4.92 12.66
CA LEU A 28 -1.79 -6.17 13.35
C LEU A 28 -2.43 -7.36 12.62
N TYR A 29 -3.70 -7.23 12.23
CA TYR A 29 -4.39 -8.26 11.44
C TYR A 29 -3.67 -8.53 10.13
N GLY A 30 -3.28 -7.47 9.39
CA GLY A 30 -2.55 -7.56 8.13
C GLY A 30 -1.20 -8.26 8.29
N ILE A 31 -0.40 -7.86 9.28
CA ILE A 31 0.90 -8.46 9.56
C ILE A 31 0.75 -9.94 9.93
N VAL A 32 -0.12 -10.26 10.88
CA VAL A 32 -0.33 -11.63 11.36
C VAL A 32 -0.83 -12.53 10.23
N SER A 33 -1.84 -12.09 9.46
CA SER A 33 -2.37 -12.87 8.34
C SER A 33 -1.34 -13.13 7.24
N ASN A 34 -0.55 -12.12 6.86
CA ASN A 34 0.51 -12.28 5.85
C ASN A 34 1.67 -13.16 6.37
N LEU A 35 2.02 -13.10 7.66
CA LEU A 35 3.01 -14.00 8.27
C LEU A 35 2.50 -15.45 8.28
N ILE A 36 1.27 -15.69 8.70
CA ILE A 36 0.66 -17.04 8.68
C ILE A 36 0.67 -17.60 7.27
N MET A 37 0.30 -16.79 6.27
CA MET A 37 0.32 -17.18 4.86
C MET A 37 1.74 -17.52 4.38
N ALA A 38 2.74 -16.70 4.72
CA ALA A 38 4.14 -16.96 4.38
C ALA A 38 4.67 -18.26 5.02
N ILE A 39 4.36 -18.48 6.30
CA ILE A 39 4.72 -19.71 7.03
C ILE A 39 4.03 -20.92 6.40
N THR A 40 2.75 -20.79 6.05
CA THR A 40 1.97 -21.87 5.41
C THR A 40 2.60 -22.28 4.08
N PHE A 41 3.05 -21.34 3.24
CA PHE A 41 3.75 -21.66 2.00
C PHE A 41 5.08 -22.37 2.21
N ARG A 42 5.80 -22.07 3.30
CA ARG A 42 7.04 -22.78 3.64
C ARG A 42 6.79 -24.20 4.14
N VAL A 43 5.76 -24.40 4.96
CA VAL A 43 5.44 -25.70 5.56
C VAL A 43 4.74 -26.63 4.56
N GLN A 44 3.89 -26.06 3.69
CA GLN A 44 3.05 -26.79 2.74
C GLN A 44 3.49 -26.56 1.28
N GLU A 45 4.79 -26.41 1.05
CA GLU A 45 5.34 -26.12 -0.29
C GLU A 45 4.92 -27.18 -1.33
N SER A 46 4.75 -28.44 -0.90
CA SER A 46 4.30 -29.54 -1.75
C SER A 46 2.81 -29.50 -2.12
N ILE A 47 1.98 -28.76 -1.39
CA ILE A 47 0.52 -28.72 -1.59
C ILE A 47 0.14 -27.67 -2.64
N PHE A 48 0.85 -26.54 -2.67
CA PHE A 48 0.53 -25.43 -3.55
C PHE A 48 1.36 -25.46 -4.82
N ASN A 49 0.77 -25.04 -5.95
CA ASN A 49 1.54 -24.84 -7.18
C ASN A 49 2.63 -23.77 -6.92
N HIS A 50 3.85 -24.05 -7.35
CA HIS A 50 4.99 -23.16 -7.28
C HIS A 50 4.66 -21.74 -7.79
N ALA A 51 3.91 -21.63 -8.89
CA ALA A 51 3.47 -20.34 -9.43
C ALA A 51 2.59 -19.56 -8.46
N PHE A 52 1.65 -20.25 -7.80
CA PHE A 52 0.75 -19.67 -6.82
C PHE A 52 1.53 -19.13 -5.61
N ILE A 53 2.52 -19.90 -5.12
CA ILE A 53 3.39 -19.48 -4.02
C ILE A 53 4.15 -18.22 -4.42
N LEU A 54 4.83 -18.23 -5.57
CA LEU A 54 5.67 -17.09 -5.99
C LEU A 54 4.87 -15.79 -6.17
N ILE A 55 3.71 -15.85 -6.83
CA ILE A 55 2.84 -14.68 -7.01
C ILE A 55 2.33 -14.18 -5.65
N SER A 56 1.93 -15.11 -4.77
CA SER A 56 1.46 -14.77 -3.42
C SER A 56 2.55 -14.16 -2.55
N LEU A 57 3.81 -14.58 -2.71
CA LEU A 57 4.94 -13.95 -2.03
C LEU A 57 5.15 -12.51 -2.50
N GLN A 58 4.93 -12.20 -3.79
CA GLN A 58 4.98 -10.80 -4.26
C GLN A 58 3.88 -9.95 -3.61
N LEU A 59 2.66 -10.49 -3.45
CA LEU A 59 1.57 -9.82 -2.72
C LEU A 59 1.96 -9.55 -1.26
N ILE A 60 2.53 -10.54 -0.58
CA ILE A 60 3.00 -10.42 0.80
C ILE A 60 4.05 -9.29 0.90
N ILE A 61 5.02 -9.26 -0.01
CA ILE A 61 6.05 -8.20 -0.04
C ILE A 61 5.40 -6.82 -0.19
N SER A 62 4.47 -6.65 -1.14
CA SER A 62 3.77 -5.38 -1.36
C SER A 62 2.97 -4.93 -0.14
N ASN A 63 2.30 -5.87 0.54
CA ASN A 63 1.56 -5.60 1.77
C ASN A 63 2.48 -5.17 2.91
N PHE A 64 3.62 -5.85 3.10
CA PHE A 64 4.57 -5.49 4.15
C PHE A 64 5.16 -4.09 3.95
N VAL A 65 5.48 -3.69 2.71
CA VAL A 65 5.92 -2.32 2.43
C VAL A 65 4.82 -1.34 2.86
N LEU A 66 3.55 -1.59 2.54
CA LEU A 66 2.45 -0.75 2.96
C LEU A 66 2.30 -0.68 4.50
N PHE A 67 2.42 -1.81 5.19
CA PHE A 67 2.33 -1.84 6.67
C PHE A 67 3.48 -1.08 7.34
N LEU A 68 4.69 -1.22 6.81
CA LEU A 68 5.85 -0.47 7.30
C LEU A 68 5.63 1.04 7.13
N LEU A 69 5.11 1.46 5.98
CA LEU A 69 4.77 2.85 5.71
C LEU A 69 3.71 3.36 6.70
N ASP A 70 2.58 2.67 6.81
CA ASP A 70 1.49 3.08 7.69
C ASP A 70 1.95 3.13 9.18
N THR A 71 2.82 2.21 9.59
CA THR A 71 3.43 2.22 10.94
C THR A 71 4.43 3.36 11.12
N ALA A 72 5.26 3.65 10.12
CA ALA A 72 6.34 4.63 10.23
C ALA A 72 5.87 6.10 10.08
N VAL A 73 4.75 6.33 9.38
CA VAL A 73 4.28 7.69 9.09
C VAL A 73 2.87 7.94 9.61
N ILE A 74 1.90 7.06 9.32
CA ILE A 74 0.50 7.36 9.68
C ILE A 74 0.30 7.31 11.19
N LEU A 75 0.77 6.26 11.86
CA LEU A 75 0.60 6.12 13.31
C LEU A 75 1.25 7.30 14.08
N PRO A 76 2.52 7.68 13.82
CA PRO A 76 3.12 8.86 14.47
C PRO A 76 2.37 10.15 14.16
N GLU A 77 1.94 10.34 12.91
CA GLU A 77 1.30 11.58 12.46
C GLU A 77 -0.10 11.78 13.06
N ILE A 78 -0.85 10.70 13.33
CA ILE A 78 -2.13 10.78 14.04
C ILE A 78 -1.95 11.18 15.51
N LEU A 79 -0.94 10.60 16.18
CA LEU A 79 -0.63 10.87 17.59
C LEU A 79 -0.01 12.26 17.80
N ARG A 80 0.60 12.85 16.77
CA ARG A 80 1.25 14.15 16.87
C ARG A 80 0.23 15.25 17.12
N ASN A 81 0.48 16.05 18.17
CA ASN A 81 -0.32 17.24 18.48
C ASN A 81 0.01 18.37 17.48
N LYS A 82 -0.99 19.20 17.14
CA LYS A 82 -0.90 20.29 16.14
C LYS A 82 0.28 21.25 16.39
N ASN A 83 0.76 21.36 17.62
CA ASN A 83 1.79 22.32 18.01
C ASN A 83 3.20 22.01 17.49
N ILE A 84 3.43 20.85 16.85
CA ILE A 84 4.74 20.49 16.28
C ILE A 84 4.67 20.36 14.75
N SER A 85 3.57 20.79 14.13
CA SER A 85 3.06 20.27 12.84
C SER A 85 3.80 20.68 11.56
N GLU A 86 4.81 21.57 11.57
CA GLU A 86 5.35 22.09 10.29
C GLU A 86 6.87 22.00 10.11
N VAL A 87 7.65 21.71 11.15
CA VAL A 87 9.08 22.10 11.13
C VAL A 87 10.08 20.98 10.80
N HIS A 88 9.68 19.69 10.78
CA HIS A 88 10.69 18.61 10.66
C HIS A 88 10.38 17.42 9.74
N GLN A 89 9.26 17.40 9.02
CA GLN A 89 9.11 16.42 7.96
C GLN A 89 9.80 16.95 6.72
N THR A 90 10.98 16.42 6.40
CA THR A 90 11.66 16.82 5.17
C THR A 90 10.75 16.51 3.99
N THR A 91 10.61 17.48 3.08
CA THR A 91 9.82 17.34 1.85
C THR A 91 10.12 16.00 1.17
N LEU A 92 11.39 15.60 1.13
CA LEU A 92 11.85 14.31 0.60
C LEU A 92 11.18 13.08 1.26
N VAL A 93 11.10 13.03 2.60
CA VAL A 93 10.47 11.90 3.31
C VAL A 93 8.99 11.78 2.92
N THR A 94 8.27 12.90 2.85
CA THR A 94 6.87 12.88 2.41
C THR A 94 6.71 12.42 0.96
N HIS A 95 7.62 12.81 0.08
CA HIS A 95 7.59 12.43 -1.33
C HIS A 95 7.90 10.94 -1.52
N VAL A 96 8.97 10.44 -0.89
CA VAL A 96 9.35 9.02 -0.94
C VAL A 96 8.24 8.16 -0.35
N PHE A 97 7.67 8.57 0.78
CA PHE A 97 6.55 7.88 1.40
C PHE A 97 5.37 7.72 0.44
N SER A 98 4.95 8.83 -0.18
CA SER A 98 3.80 8.83 -1.08
C SER A 98 4.05 8.01 -2.34
N PHE A 99 5.28 8.05 -2.87
CA PHE A 99 5.69 7.17 -3.97
C PHE A 99 5.58 5.70 -3.56
N LEU A 100 6.19 5.31 -2.44
CA LEU A 100 6.20 3.91 -1.96
C LEU A 100 4.79 3.40 -1.63
N LYS A 101 3.92 4.26 -1.11
CA LYS A 101 2.52 3.93 -0.85
C LYS A 101 1.77 3.62 -2.15
N SER A 102 1.84 4.52 -3.14
CA SER A 102 1.26 4.27 -4.46
C SER A 102 1.85 3.00 -5.08
N PHE A 103 3.17 2.85 -5.05
CA PHE A 103 3.88 1.68 -5.57
C PHE A 103 3.37 0.37 -4.96
N SER A 104 3.21 0.32 -3.64
CA SER A 104 2.72 -0.87 -2.92
C SER A 104 1.28 -1.20 -3.28
N ILE A 105 0.40 -0.20 -3.38
CA ILE A 105 -1.01 -0.39 -3.76
C ILE A 105 -1.14 -0.88 -5.20
N PHE A 106 -0.45 -0.23 -6.15
CA PHE A 106 -0.47 -0.64 -7.55
C PHE A 106 0.14 -2.04 -7.73
N SER A 107 1.21 -2.35 -7.00
CA SER A 107 1.82 -3.68 -6.99
C SER A 107 0.82 -4.74 -6.48
N ALA A 108 0.17 -4.49 -5.35
CA ALA A 108 -0.83 -5.41 -4.80
C ALA A 108 -1.97 -5.67 -5.79
N LEU A 109 -2.46 -4.65 -6.49
CA LEU A 109 -3.49 -4.80 -7.52
C LEU A 109 -3.00 -5.65 -8.70
N HIS A 110 -1.82 -5.38 -9.24
CA HIS A 110 -1.28 -6.12 -10.38
C HIS A 110 -0.99 -7.58 -10.04
N PHE A 111 -0.44 -7.86 -8.86
CA PHE A 111 -0.21 -9.25 -8.43
C PHE A 111 -1.51 -9.98 -8.07
N THR A 112 -2.54 -9.27 -7.59
CA THR A 112 -3.88 -9.86 -7.37
C THR A 112 -4.51 -10.25 -8.70
N PHE A 113 -4.39 -9.38 -9.72
CA PHE A 113 -4.79 -9.69 -11.08
C PHE A 113 -4.03 -10.91 -11.62
N LEU A 114 -2.70 -10.93 -11.47
CA LEU A 114 -1.87 -12.06 -11.92
C LEU A 114 -2.23 -13.37 -11.22
N LEU A 115 -2.52 -13.34 -9.92
CA LEU A 115 -2.97 -14.50 -9.14
C LEU A 115 -4.32 -15.03 -9.67
N THR A 116 -5.23 -14.11 -9.98
CA THR A 116 -6.53 -14.44 -10.58
C THR A 116 -6.37 -15.06 -11.96
N SER A 117 -5.50 -14.51 -12.81
CA SER A 117 -5.17 -15.09 -14.12
C SER A 117 -4.53 -16.46 -13.99
N ASN A 118 -3.61 -16.66 -13.05
CA ASN A 118 -3.00 -17.96 -12.78
C ASN A 118 -4.06 -19.01 -12.42
N ARG A 119 -4.97 -18.69 -11.49
CA ARG A 119 -6.08 -19.58 -11.09
C ARG A 119 -7.01 -19.88 -12.26
N PHE A 120 -7.36 -18.87 -13.04
CA PHE A 120 -8.19 -19.03 -14.24
C PHE A 120 -7.54 -19.98 -15.25
N VAL A 121 -6.24 -19.81 -15.55
CA VAL A 121 -5.54 -20.70 -16.49
C VAL A 121 -5.48 -22.13 -15.97
N ILE A 122 -5.19 -22.35 -14.69
CA ILE A 122 -5.14 -23.70 -14.10
C ILE A 122 -6.50 -24.40 -14.19
N GLN A 123 -7.60 -23.67 -13.95
CA GLN A 123 -8.95 -24.26 -13.86
C GLN A 123 -9.63 -24.41 -15.22
N ILE A 124 -9.51 -23.40 -16.10
CA ILE A 124 -10.30 -23.29 -17.33
C ILE A 124 -9.47 -23.67 -18.56
N LEU A 125 -8.17 -23.35 -18.55
CA LEU A 125 -7.28 -23.47 -19.71
C LEU A 125 -6.02 -24.28 -19.38
N PRO A 126 -6.13 -25.53 -18.86
CA PRO A 126 -5.00 -26.28 -18.33
C PRO A 126 -3.88 -26.51 -19.36
N LYS A 127 -4.21 -26.50 -20.66
CA LYS A 127 -3.22 -26.57 -21.76
C LYS A 127 -2.18 -25.43 -21.72
N TYR A 128 -2.51 -24.29 -21.12
CA TYR A 128 -1.65 -23.11 -21.02
C TYR A 128 -0.96 -23.00 -19.65
N ASN A 129 -1.13 -23.98 -18.75
CA ASN A 129 -0.50 -23.97 -17.43
C ASN A 129 1.04 -23.88 -17.50
N SER A 130 1.66 -24.43 -18.57
CA SER A 130 3.10 -24.33 -18.82
C SER A 130 3.64 -22.90 -18.89
N PHE A 131 2.78 -21.92 -19.16
CA PHE A 131 3.12 -20.50 -19.10
C PHE A 131 3.55 -20.06 -17.69
N PHE A 132 2.98 -20.66 -16.64
CA PHE A 132 3.23 -20.30 -15.25
C PHE A 132 4.29 -21.16 -14.53
N GLU A 133 4.80 -22.22 -15.14
CA GLU A 133 5.72 -23.15 -14.46
C GLU A 133 7.20 -22.89 -14.73
N SER A 134 7.53 -21.98 -15.65
CA SER A 134 8.88 -21.88 -16.23
C SER A 134 9.57 -20.53 -15.95
N LEU A 135 10.73 -20.32 -16.57
CA LEU A 135 11.42 -19.03 -16.65
C LEU A 135 10.48 -17.89 -17.09
N ARG A 136 9.42 -18.21 -17.84
CA ARG A 136 8.35 -17.27 -18.23
C ARG A 136 7.65 -16.63 -17.04
N LEU A 137 7.44 -17.36 -15.94
CA LEU A 137 6.87 -16.80 -14.73
C LEU A 137 7.77 -15.71 -14.15
N HIS A 138 9.08 -15.97 -14.05
CA HIS A 138 10.02 -14.98 -13.53
C HIS A 138 10.07 -13.73 -14.40
N PHE A 139 10.10 -13.89 -15.73
CA PHE A 139 9.97 -12.77 -16.66
C PHE A 139 8.67 -11.99 -16.47
N LEU A 140 7.55 -12.69 -16.25
CA LEU A 140 6.25 -12.08 -16.01
C LEU A 140 6.22 -11.30 -14.69
N LEU A 141 6.78 -11.85 -13.61
CA LEU A 141 6.91 -11.15 -12.32
C LEU A 141 7.77 -9.88 -12.47
N SER A 142 8.92 -9.97 -13.16
CA SER A 142 9.76 -8.81 -13.47
C SER A 142 9.02 -7.77 -14.32
N PHE A 143 8.28 -8.21 -15.33
CA PHE A 143 7.46 -7.33 -16.17
C PHE A 143 6.39 -6.59 -15.36
N VAL A 144 5.71 -7.28 -14.45
CA VAL A 144 4.73 -6.67 -13.56
C VAL A 144 5.38 -5.65 -12.62
N TRP A 145 6.54 -5.97 -12.04
CA TRP A 145 7.27 -5.00 -11.22
C TRP A 145 7.67 -3.75 -12.02
N LEU A 146 8.18 -3.93 -13.24
CA LEU A 146 8.56 -2.82 -14.11
C LEU A 146 7.36 -1.98 -14.54
N SER A 147 6.23 -2.60 -14.87
CA SER A 147 5.01 -1.85 -15.24
C SER A 147 4.48 -1.04 -14.07
N VAL A 148 4.45 -1.62 -12.85
CA VAL A 148 4.07 -0.90 -11.62
C VAL A 148 5.02 0.26 -11.36
N PHE A 149 6.33 0.04 -11.49
CA PHE A 149 7.33 1.10 -11.33
C PHE A 149 7.12 2.25 -12.33
N ALA A 150 6.85 1.93 -13.61
CA ALA A 150 6.59 2.94 -14.64
C ALA A 150 5.31 3.74 -14.35
N ILE A 151 4.20 3.06 -14.03
CA ILE A 151 2.91 3.70 -13.71
C ILE A 151 3.04 4.63 -12.49
N THR A 152 3.71 4.17 -11.44
CA THR A 152 3.86 4.93 -10.19
C THR A 152 4.83 6.09 -10.31
N THR A 153 5.88 5.94 -11.13
CA THR A 153 6.78 7.04 -11.48
C THR A 153 6.04 8.11 -12.27
N ALA A 154 5.21 7.72 -13.24
CA ALA A 154 4.36 8.65 -13.97
C ALA A 154 3.37 9.36 -13.03
N ASP A 155 2.66 8.63 -12.16
CA ASP A 155 1.73 9.20 -11.16
C ASP A 155 2.45 10.21 -10.27
N PHE A 156 3.63 9.85 -9.74
CA PHE A 156 4.44 10.72 -8.90
C PHE A 156 4.94 11.98 -9.62
N TYR A 157 5.28 11.86 -10.91
CA TYR A 157 5.74 13.00 -11.73
C TYR A 157 4.64 14.05 -11.94
N TYR A 158 3.39 13.61 -12.12
CA TYR A 158 2.25 14.49 -12.37
C TYR A 158 1.53 14.94 -11.08
N CYS A 159 1.53 14.09 -10.06
CA CYS A 159 0.76 14.28 -8.84
C CYS A 159 1.58 13.90 -7.59
N THR A 160 1.59 14.79 -6.60
CA THR A 160 2.08 14.47 -5.25
C THR A 160 0.90 14.19 -4.33
N VAL A 161 0.97 13.10 -3.57
CA VAL A 161 0.02 12.81 -2.50
C VAL A 161 0.65 13.22 -1.16
N ARG A 162 -0.13 13.80 -0.24
CA ARG A 162 0.30 14.15 1.13
C ARG A 162 -0.76 13.74 2.13
N TYR A 163 -0.37 13.26 3.31
CA TYR A 163 -1.32 13.01 4.38
C TYR A 163 -1.61 14.31 5.13
N ASN A 164 -2.88 14.61 5.38
CA ASN A 164 -3.28 15.69 6.26
C ASN A 164 -3.85 15.10 7.55
N ALA A 165 -3.04 15.12 8.60
CA ALA A 165 -3.37 14.62 9.94
C ALA A 165 -4.61 15.31 10.54
N SER A 166 -4.76 16.62 10.29
CA SER A 166 -5.84 17.42 10.86
C SER A 166 -7.22 16.97 10.37
N ASN A 167 -7.31 16.50 9.14
CA ASN A 167 -8.55 16.04 8.51
C ASN A 167 -8.57 14.52 8.30
N LEU A 168 -7.55 13.80 8.78
CA LEU A 168 -7.33 12.36 8.57
C LEU A 168 -7.47 11.93 7.10
N ARG A 169 -7.04 12.78 6.16
CA ARG A 169 -7.30 12.60 4.72
C ARG A 169 -6.03 12.76 3.89
N TRP A 170 -5.90 11.93 2.87
CA TRP A 170 -4.91 12.09 1.82
C TRP A 170 -5.30 13.22 0.85
N LYS A 171 -4.43 14.22 0.69
CA LYS A 171 -4.57 15.31 -0.27
C LYS A 171 -3.68 15.02 -1.49
N ARG A 172 -4.28 14.90 -2.66
CA ARG A 172 -3.57 14.79 -3.94
C ARG A 172 -3.43 16.19 -4.55
N ILE A 173 -2.21 16.56 -4.92
CA ILE A 173 -1.83 17.85 -5.50
C ILE A 173 -1.19 17.57 -6.86
N CYS A 174 -1.88 17.91 -7.94
CA CYS A 174 -1.40 17.70 -9.32
C CYS A 174 -1.11 19.06 -9.95
N THR A 175 0.05 19.64 -9.65
CA THR A 175 0.39 21.04 -10.02
C THR A 175 1.01 21.20 -11.40
N LYS A 176 1.03 20.18 -12.26
CA LYS A 176 1.58 20.28 -13.62
C LYS A 176 0.56 20.51 -14.75
N GLN A 177 -0.73 20.62 -14.47
CA GLN A 177 -1.76 20.90 -15.50
C GLN A 177 -2.24 22.36 -15.55
N SER A 178 -1.77 23.24 -14.66
CA SER A 178 -2.21 24.65 -14.62
C SER A 178 -1.21 25.66 -15.19
N ILE A 179 -0.10 25.22 -15.79
CA ILE A 179 0.95 26.12 -16.31
C ILE A 179 1.04 26.10 -17.86
N GLU A 180 0.35 25.18 -18.55
CA GLU A 180 0.33 25.10 -20.03
C GLU A 180 -1.05 25.43 -20.65
N SER A 181 -1.92 26.15 -19.93
CA SER A 181 -3.24 26.57 -20.39
C SER A 181 -3.50 28.09 -20.26
N GLY A 182 -2.43 28.89 -20.36
CA GLY A 182 -2.47 30.34 -20.61
C GLY A 182 -1.51 30.68 -21.74
#